data_AF-X1FX79-F1
#
_entry.id   AF-X1FX79-F1
#
_cell.length_a   1.000
_cell.length_b   1.000
_cell.length_c   1.000
_cell.angle_alpha   90.00
_cell.angle_beta   90.00
_cell.angle_gamma   90.00
#
_symmetry.space_group_name_H-M   'P 1'
#
loop_
_entity.id
_entity.type
_entity.pdbx_description
1 polymer ?
#
loop_
_entity_poly.entity_id
_entity_poly.type
_entity_poly.pdbx_seq_one_letter_code
_entity_poly.pdbx_strand_id
1 'polypeptide(L)'
;KGKGVFEGSLRSMAIPVKLTENFWSLSLSERRIHFFEDVMLNYIPQEIISENDLIAGGRFNTQLSDCLTKKETKRYWKGNLSVRHKFYKYHKSGFGNAGATSGHLIPDHETIIKKGFKYIYEKAETQYGQLNDHEKKGPKGQELRAMINAAKIPRKLAMKYAEECRKLKETASSSERVEELEQMAKNLGKVPWEPAETFWQGVQAIWLTHMLIMAEESYPGPGTSFGRTDLHLWHLYKKDVIDEKTISKEFAKDILGSFWFHCNTAYDAQIMVGKQGITSAFGQLMTLSGCGPNGEDLTNELTYTTLEVVDEWSPILEPKPNIRLHRNSPEKLLNIIVDMVSRSQGAPFLINFDERSIAGMITEGISPEEAWDYACVGCLENTMQGNDRSGTVNCNPNLTKSIE
;
A
#
# COMPACT_ATOMS: atom_id res chain seq x y z
N LYS A 1 -13.16 -18.86 28.47
CA LYS A 1 -13.10 -17.53 29.12
C LYS A 1 -11.96 -16.76 28.46
N GLY A 2 -12.28 -15.69 27.74
CA GLY A 2 -11.37 -15.01 26.82
C GLY A 2 -12.10 -14.74 25.51
N LYS A 3 -12.97 -13.72 25.52
CA LYS A 3 -13.50 -13.08 24.33
C LYS A 3 -13.49 -11.61 24.66
N GLY A 4 -12.39 -10.94 24.32
CA GLY A 4 -12.30 -9.49 24.52
C GLY A 4 -13.39 -8.80 23.70
N VAL A 5 -13.78 -7.59 24.11
CA VAL A 5 -14.83 -6.81 23.43
C VAL A 5 -14.58 -6.71 21.92
N PHE A 6 -13.32 -6.51 21.51
CA PHE A 6 -12.90 -6.48 20.10
C PHE A 6 -13.30 -7.73 19.30
N GLU A 7 -12.96 -8.92 19.82
CA GLU A 7 -13.28 -10.19 19.16
C GLU A 7 -14.80 -10.44 19.12
N GLY A 8 -15.52 -10.02 20.15
CA GLY A 8 -16.98 -10.07 20.19
C GLY A 8 -17.60 -9.20 19.10
N SER A 9 -17.18 -7.94 19.00
CA SER A 9 -17.67 -6.99 18.00
C SER A 9 -17.40 -7.45 16.58
N LEU A 10 -16.19 -7.90 16.28
CA LEU A 10 -15.85 -8.41 14.95
C LEU A 10 -16.73 -9.60 14.54
N ARG A 11 -16.96 -10.55 15.45
CA ARG A 11 -17.83 -11.71 15.18
C ARG A 11 -19.28 -11.31 14.98
N SER A 12 -19.77 -10.31 15.71
CA SER A 12 -21.15 -9.81 15.58
C SER A 12 -21.39 -9.07 14.26
N MET A 13 -20.34 -8.47 13.68
CA MET A 13 -20.39 -7.78 12.38
C MET A 13 -19.98 -8.67 11.20
N ALA A 14 -19.56 -9.92 11.45
CA ALA A 14 -19.02 -10.79 10.42
C ALA A 14 -20.10 -11.25 9.44
N ILE A 15 -19.80 -11.14 8.14
CA ILE A 15 -20.68 -11.60 7.06
C ILE A 15 -20.20 -12.99 6.60
N PRO A 16 -21.07 -14.02 6.59
CA PRO A 16 -20.72 -15.33 6.06
C PRO A 16 -20.48 -15.30 4.55
N VAL A 17 -19.34 -15.83 4.12
CA VAL A 17 -18.97 -15.98 2.70
C VAL A 17 -19.32 -17.37 2.21
N LYS A 18 -19.96 -17.47 1.04
CA LYS A 18 -20.38 -18.75 0.45
C LYS A 18 -19.21 -19.39 -0.28
N LEU A 19 -18.72 -20.52 0.24
CA LEU A 19 -17.59 -21.23 -0.34
C LEU A 19 -18.01 -22.13 -1.50
N THR A 20 -17.10 -22.33 -2.47
CA THR A 20 -17.29 -23.31 -3.56
C THR A 20 -17.25 -24.75 -3.02
N GLU A 21 -17.89 -25.69 -3.73
CA GLU A 21 -17.98 -27.09 -3.28
C GLU A 21 -16.60 -27.75 -3.07
N ASN A 22 -15.62 -27.40 -3.91
CA ASN A 22 -14.25 -27.91 -3.85
C ASN A 22 -13.31 -27.07 -2.97
N PHE A 23 -13.79 -26.04 -2.28
CA PHE A 23 -12.92 -25.11 -1.55
C PHE A 23 -11.96 -25.81 -0.58
N TRP A 24 -12.44 -26.83 0.14
CA TRP A 24 -11.64 -27.55 1.14
C TRP A 24 -10.69 -28.61 0.58
N SER A 25 -10.74 -28.91 -0.72
CA SER A 25 -9.74 -29.78 -1.37
C SER A 25 -8.51 -29.01 -1.84
N LEU A 26 -8.57 -27.67 -1.85
CA LEU A 26 -7.47 -26.78 -2.22
C LEU A 26 -6.42 -26.68 -1.10
N SER A 27 -5.19 -26.33 -1.46
CA SER A 27 -4.15 -25.98 -0.49
C SER A 27 -4.55 -24.74 0.33
N LEU A 28 -3.82 -24.46 1.42
CA LEU A 28 -4.12 -23.28 2.24
C LEU A 28 -3.90 -21.96 1.48
N SER A 29 -2.80 -21.83 0.74
CA SER A 29 -2.52 -20.63 -0.07
C SER A 29 -3.62 -20.41 -1.11
N GLU A 30 -4.05 -21.49 -1.78
CA GLU A 30 -5.16 -21.43 -2.75
C GLU A 30 -6.49 -21.04 -2.08
N ARG A 31 -6.83 -21.64 -0.92
CA ARG A 31 -8.04 -21.26 -0.17
C ARG A 31 -8.05 -19.78 0.21
N ARG A 32 -6.94 -19.27 0.74
CA ARG A 32 -6.82 -17.86 1.14
C ARG A 32 -7.05 -16.93 -0.04
N ILE A 33 -6.43 -17.19 -1.18
CA ILE A 33 -6.55 -16.29 -2.33
C ILE A 33 -7.93 -16.36 -2.98
N HIS A 34 -8.54 -17.55 -3.06
CA HIS A 34 -9.90 -17.70 -3.56
C HIS A 34 -10.92 -17.01 -2.65
N PHE A 35 -10.74 -17.12 -1.33
CA PHE A 35 -11.58 -16.42 -0.37
C PHE A 35 -11.42 -14.90 -0.47
N PHE A 36 -10.17 -14.41 -0.57
CA PHE A 36 -9.89 -13.00 -0.74
C PHE A 36 -10.52 -12.44 -2.03
N GLU A 37 -10.35 -13.15 -3.15
CA GLU A 37 -10.97 -12.77 -4.43
C GLU A 37 -12.50 -12.65 -4.29
N ASP A 38 -13.16 -13.67 -3.72
CA ASP A 38 -14.61 -13.69 -3.57
C ASP A 38 -15.10 -12.53 -2.69
N VAL A 39 -14.43 -12.30 -1.56
CA VAL A 39 -14.73 -11.17 -0.67
C VAL A 39 -14.59 -9.85 -1.41
N MET A 40 -13.46 -9.60 -2.07
CA MET A 40 -13.19 -8.33 -2.73
C MET A 40 -14.14 -8.06 -3.90
N LEU A 41 -14.58 -9.08 -4.63
CA LEU A 41 -15.43 -8.91 -5.81
C LEU A 41 -16.92 -8.94 -5.52
N ASN A 42 -17.36 -9.65 -4.48
CA ASN A 42 -18.77 -9.96 -4.26
C ASN A 42 -19.33 -9.50 -2.91
N TYR A 43 -18.48 -9.15 -1.94
CA TYR A 43 -18.92 -8.76 -0.59
C TYR A 43 -18.52 -7.34 -0.21
N ILE A 44 -17.40 -6.85 -0.74
CA ILE A 44 -16.98 -5.46 -0.57
C ILE A 44 -17.66 -4.60 -1.64
N PRO A 45 -18.24 -3.43 -1.29
CA PRO A 45 -18.86 -2.55 -2.27
C PRO A 45 -17.81 -1.88 -3.16
N GLN A 46 -18.04 -1.90 -4.48
CA GLN A 46 -17.32 -1.04 -5.42
C GLN A 46 -18.11 0.25 -5.59
N GLU A 47 -17.70 1.31 -4.91
CA GLU A 47 -18.29 2.64 -5.00
C GLU A 47 -17.24 3.70 -5.34
N ILE A 48 -17.68 4.80 -5.95
CA ILE A 48 -16.90 6.02 -6.10
C ILE A 48 -17.27 6.91 -4.91
N ILE A 49 -16.29 7.20 -4.06
CA ILE A 49 -16.54 7.63 -2.67
C ILE A 49 -16.83 9.13 -2.52
N SER A 50 -16.71 9.91 -3.60
CA SER A 50 -17.05 11.32 -3.65
C SER A 50 -17.57 11.73 -5.04
N GLU A 51 -18.39 12.78 -5.10
CA GLU A 51 -18.99 13.28 -6.35
C GLU A 51 -17.94 13.76 -7.36
N ASN A 52 -16.80 14.26 -6.90
CA ASN A 52 -15.70 14.78 -7.73
C ASN A 52 -14.46 13.87 -7.70
N ASP A 53 -14.61 12.62 -7.24
CA ASP A 53 -13.50 11.69 -7.13
C ASP A 53 -12.97 11.31 -8.52
N LEU A 54 -11.66 11.41 -8.72
CA LEU A 54 -11.00 11.08 -9.98
C LEU A 54 -10.34 9.70 -9.95
N ILE A 55 -10.29 8.99 -8.83
CA ILE A 55 -9.80 7.60 -8.81
C ILE A 55 -10.80 6.67 -8.13
N ALA A 56 -10.70 5.37 -8.40
CA ALA A 56 -11.55 4.36 -7.81
C ALA A 56 -10.78 3.46 -6.84
N GLY A 57 -11.49 2.89 -5.87
CA GLY A 57 -10.93 2.02 -4.85
C GLY A 57 -11.18 2.55 -3.45
N GLY A 58 -12.18 2.05 -2.74
CA GLY A 58 -12.53 2.57 -1.42
C GLY A 58 -13.26 1.51 -0.59
N ARG A 59 -13.40 1.74 0.72
CA ARG A 59 -14.08 0.83 1.68
C ARG A 59 -13.63 -0.63 1.58
N PHE A 60 -12.32 -0.85 1.47
CA PHE A 60 -11.71 -2.18 1.25
C PHE A 60 -11.23 -2.87 2.54
N ASN A 61 -11.48 -2.28 3.71
CA ASN A 61 -11.01 -2.84 4.97
C ASN A 61 -11.71 -4.17 5.29
N THR A 62 -10.91 -5.19 5.59
CA THR A 62 -11.42 -6.52 5.87
C THR A 62 -10.79 -7.11 7.14
N GLN A 63 -11.46 -8.12 7.70
CA GLN A 63 -10.94 -9.02 8.72
C GLN A 63 -11.17 -10.45 8.22
N LEU A 64 -10.32 -10.88 7.27
CA LEU A 64 -10.54 -12.10 6.50
C LEU A 64 -10.35 -13.35 7.36
N SER A 65 -11.02 -14.43 6.94
CA SER A 65 -10.76 -15.74 7.54
C SER A 65 -9.36 -16.23 7.17
N ASP A 66 -8.65 -16.82 8.13
CA ASP A 66 -7.41 -17.59 7.86
C ASP A 66 -7.66 -18.81 6.95
N CYS A 67 -8.92 -19.14 6.64
CA CYS A 67 -9.34 -20.26 5.79
C CYS A 67 -8.86 -21.64 6.28
N LEU A 68 -8.60 -21.78 7.59
CA LEU A 68 -8.13 -23.01 8.20
C LEU A 68 -9.27 -24.02 8.40
N THR A 69 -8.98 -25.30 8.11
CA THR A 69 -9.83 -26.43 8.54
C THR A 69 -9.83 -26.55 10.06
N LYS A 70 -10.82 -27.27 10.62
CA LYS A 70 -10.88 -27.56 12.07
C LYS A 70 -9.56 -28.16 12.62
N LYS A 71 -8.86 -28.98 11.83
CA LYS A 71 -7.57 -29.59 12.22
C LYS A 71 -6.44 -28.56 12.23
N GLU A 72 -6.37 -27.73 11.18
CA GLU A 72 -5.38 -26.65 11.07
C GLU A 72 -5.58 -25.59 12.14
N THR A 73 -6.83 -25.16 12.38
CA THR A 73 -7.21 -24.22 13.45
C THR A 73 -6.74 -24.71 14.82
N LYS A 74 -6.95 -25.99 15.15
CA LYS A 74 -6.46 -26.57 16.42
C LYS A 74 -4.94 -26.49 16.54
N ARG A 75 -4.21 -26.75 15.45
CA ARG A 75 -2.74 -26.67 15.42
C ARG A 75 -2.27 -25.22 15.58
N TYR A 76 -2.85 -24.30 14.82
CA TYR A 76 -2.56 -22.87 14.85
C TYR A 76 -2.75 -22.29 16.26
N TRP A 77 -3.91 -22.52 16.87
CA TRP A 77 -4.20 -22.03 18.22
C TRP A 77 -3.30 -22.64 19.30
N LYS A 78 -2.90 -23.90 19.17
CA LYS A 78 -1.94 -24.52 20.10
C LYS A 78 -0.61 -23.75 20.10
N GLY A 79 -0.10 -23.39 18.92
CA GLY A 79 1.11 -22.57 18.76
C GLY A 79 0.92 -21.16 19.33
N ASN A 80 -0.12 -20.46 18.89
CA ASN A 80 -0.41 -19.10 19.33
C ASN A 80 -0.59 -18.98 20.84
N LEU A 81 -1.32 -19.90 21.47
CA LEU A 81 -1.49 -19.89 22.92
C LEU A 81 -0.16 -20.12 23.64
N SER A 82 0.73 -20.97 23.12
CA SER A 82 2.06 -21.18 23.70
C SER A 82 2.90 -19.88 23.66
N VAL A 83 2.91 -19.19 22.53
CA VAL A 83 3.67 -17.93 22.35
C VAL A 83 3.04 -16.81 23.17
N ARG A 84 1.71 -16.71 23.22
CA ARG A 84 0.97 -15.64 23.92
C ARG A 84 1.32 -15.57 25.41
N HIS A 85 1.51 -16.72 26.09
CA HIS A 85 1.91 -16.71 27.49
C HIS A 85 3.32 -16.13 27.68
N LYS A 86 4.27 -16.49 26.80
CA LYS A 86 5.64 -15.94 26.83
C LYS A 86 5.65 -14.44 26.53
N PHE A 87 4.90 -14.02 25.51
CA PHE A 87 4.72 -12.61 25.16
C PHE A 87 4.21 -11.80 26.36
N TYR A 88 3.11 -12.23 26.99
CA TYR A 88 2.57 -11.50 28.14
C TYR A 88 3.52 -11.49 29.33
N LYS A 89 4.27 -12.57 29.57
CA LYS A 89 5.30 -12.58 30.60
C LYS A 89 6.34 -11.50 30.32
N TYR A 90 6.91 -11.49 29.11
CA TYR A 90 7.91 -10.50 28.68
C TYR A 90 7.38 -9.06 28.81
N HIS A 91 6.19 -8.80 28.27
CA HIS A 91 5.57 -7.48 28.29
C HIS A 91 5.25 -7.01 29.71
N LYS A 92 4.64 -7.85 30.55
CA LYS A 92 4.29 -7.50 31.94
C LYS A 92 5.52 -7.33 32.84
N SER A 93 6.64 -7.94 32.48
CA SER A 93 7.91 -7.72 33.17
C SER A 93 8.58 -6.37 32.82
N GLY A 94 8.01 -5.60 31.89
CA GLY A 94 8.49 -4.25 31.52
C GLY A 94 9.60 -4.24 30.47
N PHE A 95 9.94 -5.38 29.86
CA PHE A 95 10.97 -5.47 28.81
C PHE A 95 10.55 -4.91 27.45
N GLY A 96 9.31 -4.42 27.32
CA GLY A 96 8.78 -3.83 26.10
C GLY A 96 7.76 -4.73 25.39
N ASN A 97 7.74 -4.70 24.07
CA ASN A 97 6.85 -5.54 23.26
C ASN A 97 7.64 -6.31 22.19
N ALA A 98 7.10 -7.46 21.77
CA ALA A 98 7.65 -8.26 20.69
C ALA A 98 6.51 -9.01 19.98
N GLY A 99 6.46 -9.00 18.66
CA GLY A 99 5.42 -9.66 17.89
C GLY A 99 5.64 -9.47 16.41
N ALA A 100 5.08 -10.38 15.60
CA ALA A 100 5.04 -10.16 14.17
C ALA A 100 4.05 -9.01 13.90
N THR A 101 4.54 -7.94 13.30
CA THR A 101 3.73 -6.84 12.77
C THR A 101 3.55 -7.07 11.28
N SER A 102 2.29 -7.22 10.83
CA SER A 102 1.96 -7.25 9.40
C SER A 102 2.24 -5.88 8.76
N GLY A 103 2.42 -5.83 7.44
CA GLY A 103 2.83 -4.62 6.75
C GLY A 103 4.33 -4.34 6.91
N HIS A 104 4.66 -3.06 7.11
CA HIS A 104 6.02 -2.55 7.18
C HIS A 104 6.90 -2.95 5.98
N LEU A 105 6.39 -2.62 4.79
CA LEU A 105 7.02 -2.90 3.50
C LEU A 105 6.70 -1.81 2.47
N ILE A 106 7.51 -1.77 1.41
CA ILE A 106 7.24 -0.97 0.21
C ILE A 106 7.00 -1.95 -0.93
N PRO A 107 5.76 -2.05 -1.46
CA PRO A 107 5.50 -2.86 -2.65
C PRO A 107 6.28 -2.37 -3.86
N ASP A 108 6.53 -3.27 -4.82
CA ASP A 108 7.15 -2.94 -6.11
C ASP A 108 6.13 -2.22 -7.04
N HIS A 109 5.76 -0.99 -6.65
CA HIS A 109 4.83 -0.16 -7.43
C HIS A 109 5.39 0.16 -8.81
N GLU A 110 6.70 0.36 -8.93
CA GLU A 110 7.36 0.69 -10.19
C GLU A 110 7.15 -0.41 -11.25
N THR A 111 7.33 -1.69 -10.89
CA THR A 111 7.05 -2.80 -11.80
C THR A 111 5.59 -2.80 -12.24
N ILE A 112 4.64 -2.55 -11.33
CA ILE A 112 3.21 -2.53 -11.70
C ILE A 112 2.90 -1.37 -12.65
N ILE A 113 3.46 -0.18 -12.44
CA ILE A 113 3.26 0.96 -13.33
C ILE A 113 3.83 0.66 -14.73
N LYS A 114 5.06 0.15 -14.79
CA LYS A 114 5.80 -0.06 -16.06
C LYS A 114 5.40 -1.33 -16.81
N LYS A 115 4.92 -2.36 -16.12
CA LYS A 115 4.70 -3.70 -16.70
C LYS A 115 3.31 -4.29 -16.43
N GLY A 116 2.57 -3.73 -15.47
CA GLY A 116 1.25 -4.23 -15.06
C GLY A 116 1.29 -5.57 -14.31
N PHE A 117 0.17 -5.96 -13.70
CA PHE A 117 0.01 -7.27 -13.06
C PHE A 117 0.09 -8.43 -14.05
N LYS A 118 -0.15 -8.18 -15.34
CA LYS A 118 0.04 -9.17 -16.40
C LYS A 118 1.45 -9.74 -16.41
N TYR A 119 2.47 -8.91 -16.21
CA TYR A 119 3.85 -9.35 -16.13
C TYR A 119 4.08 -10.31 -14.94
N ILE A 120 3.49 -10.02 -13.78
CA ILE A 120 3.57 -10.89 -12.60
C ILE A 120 2.86 -12.23 -12.85
N TYR A 121 1.68 -12.18 -13.48
CA TYR A 121 0.94 -13.37 -13.91
C TYR A 121 1.75 -14.24 -14.87
N GLU A 122 2.30 -13.66 -15.94
CA GLU A 122 3.09 -14.38 -16.95
C GLU A 122 4.37 -14.98 -16.35
N LYS A 123 5.02 -14.27 -15.43
CA LYS A 123 6.18 -14.78 -14.68
C LYS A 123 5.81 -15.99 -13.84
N ALA A 124 4.70 -15.94 -13.10
CA ALA A 124 4.24 -17.05 -12.27
C ALA A 124 3.79 -18.26 -13.11
N GLU A 125 3.08 -18.04 -14.21
CA GLU A 125 2.69 -19.09 -15.18
C GLU A 125 3.92 -19.77 -15.79
N THR A 126 4.92 -18.98 -16.21
CA THR A 126 6.17 -19.52 -16.78
C THR A 126 6.90 -20.39 -15.76
N GLN A 127 7.04 -19.93 -14.52
CA GLN A 127 7.67 -20.70 -13.44
C GLN A 127 6.88 -21.97 -13.11
N TYR A 128 5.53 -21.92 -13.15
CA TYR A 128 4.69 -23.09 -12.93
C TYR A 128 4.81 -24.12 -14.07
N GLY A 129 4.89 -23.65 -15.32
CA GLY A 129 5.07 -24.49 -16.51
C GLY A 129 6.36 -25.30 -16.50
N GLN A 130 7.42 -24.77 -15.88
CA GLN A 130 8.73 -25.42 -15.73
C GLN A 130 8.75 -26.54 -14.67
N LEU A 131 7.72 -26.65 -13.83
CA LEU A 131 7.65 -27.68 -12.80
C LEU A 131 7.29 -29.04 -13.38
N ASN A 132 7.91 -30.10 -12.84
CA ASN A 132 7.47 -31.47 -13.10
C ASN A 132 6.15 -31.80 -12.36
N ASP A 133 5.51 -32.92 -12.70
CA ASP A 133 4.21 -33.32 -12.14
C ASP A 133 4.21 -33.50 -10.61
N HIS A 134 5.34 -33.92 -10.05
CA HIS A 134 5.50 -34.05 -8.60
C HIS A 134 5.57 -32.68 -7.93
N GLU A 135 6.37 -31.76 -8.46
CA GLU A 135 6.49 -30.38 -7.97
C GLU A 135 5.18 -29.61 -8.09
N LYS A 136 4.43 -29.80 -9.18
CA LYS A 136 3.11 -29.18 -9.39
C LYS A 136 2.11 -29.57 -8.30
N LYS A 137 2.17 -30.81 -7.81
CA LYS A 137 1.31 -31.31 -6.71
C LYS A 137 1.82 -30.86 -5.33
N GLY A 138 3.13 -30.58 -5.22
CA GLY A 138 3.79 -30.16 -3.99
C GLY A 138 3.56 -28.68 -3.61
N PRO A 139 4.19 -28.23 -2.51
CA PRO A 139 4.04 -26.87 -1.99
C PRO A 139 4.41 -25.77 -3.00
N LYS A 140 5.45 -25.98 -3.81
CA LYS A 140 5.89 -25.02 -4.83
C LYS A 140 4.81 -24.78 -5.89
N GLY A 141 4.19 -25.85 -6.39
CA GLY A 141 3.08 -25.73 -7.33
C GLY A 141 1.82 -25.10 -6.71
N GLN A 142 1.54 -25.40 -5.44
CA GLN A 142 0.43 -24.79 -4.71
C GLN A 142 0.60 -23.27 -4.56
N GLU A 143 1.80 -22.82 -4.18
CA GLU A 143 2.11 -21.40 -4.04
C GLU A 143 2.04 -20.66 -5.38
N LEU A 144 2.61 -21.22 -6.45
CA LEU A 144 2.54 -20.60 -7.78
C LEU A 144 1.10 -20.49 -8.29
N ARG A 145 0.24 -21.52 -8.08
CA ARG A 145 -1.19 -21.41 -8.43
C ARG A 145 -1.89 -20.31 -7.64
N ALA A 146 -1.55 -20.15 -6.36
CA ALA A 146 -2.08 -19.06 -5.55
C ALA A 146 -1.62 -17.68 -6.08
N MET A 147 -0.34 -17.53 -6.42
CA MET A 147 0.21 -16.30 -7.04
C MET A 147 -0.44 -15.97 -8.39
N ILE A 148 -0.64 -16.99 -9.24
CA ILE A 148 -1.33 -16.86 -10.54
C ILE A 148 -2.74 -16.32 -10.35
N ASN A 149 -3.47 -16.84 -9.36
CA ASN A 149 -4.82 -16.37 -9.06
C ASN A 149 -4.80 -14.97 -8.45
N ALA A 150 -3.88 -14.69 -7.53
CA ALA A 150 -3.70 -13.39 -6.90
C ALA A 150 -3.48 -12.28 -7.94
N ALA A 151 -2.60 -12.51 -8.91
CA ALA A 151 -2.28 -11.55 -9.96
C ALA A 151 -3.48 -11.18 -10.85
N LYS A 152 -4.53 -12.00 -10.90
CA LYS A 152 -5.77 -11.71 -11.66
C LYS A 152 -6.76 -10.83 -10.90
N ILE A 153 -6.68 -10.80 -9.56
CA ILE A 153 -7.65 -10.07 -8.71
C ILE A 153 -7.67 -8.57 -9.04
N PRO A 154 -6.53 -7.85 -9.16
CA PRO A 154 -6.53 -6.43 -9.47
C PRO A 154 -7.27 -6.09 -10.77
N ARG A 155 -7.10 -6.92 -11.81
CA ARG A 155 -7.83 -6.77 -13.08
C ARG A 155 -9.34 -6.90 -12.89
N LYS A 156 -9.77 -7.95 -12.19
CA LYS A 156 -11.20 -8.23 -11.97
C LYS A 156 -11.85 -7.12 -11.15
N LEU A 157 -11.17 -6.64 -10.12
CA LEU A 157 -11.66 -5.56 -9.26
C LEU A 157 -11.70 -4.22 -10.01
N ALA A 158 -10.68 -3.90 -10.80
CA ALA A 158 -10.69 -2.68 -11.62
C ALA A 158 -11.89 -2.68 -12.59
N MET A 159 -12.22 -3.82 -13.20
CA MET A 159 -13.40 -3.94 -14.05
C MET A 159 -14.72 -3.69 -13.31
N LYS A 160 -14.84 -4.13 -12.05
CA LYS A 160 -16.01 -3.82 -11.21
C LYS A 160 -16.15 -2.32 -10.95
N TYR A 161 -15.06 -1.62 -10.65
CA TYR A 161 -15.09 -0.16 -10.54
C TYR A 161 -15.38 0.53 -11.88
N ALA A 162 -14.92 -0.03 -13.00
CA ALA A 162 -15.24 0.50 -14.33
C ALA A 162 -16.74 0.36 -14.65
N GLU A 163 -17.38 -0.74 -14.22
CA GLU A 163 -18.84 -0.92 -14.30
C GLU A 163 -19.55 0.14 -13.46
N GLU A 164 -19.11 0.40 -12.22
CA GLU A 164 -19.73 1.42 -11.38
C GLU A 164 -19.57 2.83 -11.95
N CYS A 165 -18.40 3.18 -12.50
CA CYS A 165 -18.20 4.47 -13.17
C CYS A 165 -19.20 4.67 -14.33
N ARG A 166 -19.41 3.64 -15.16
CA ARG A 166 -20.38 3.68 -16.27
C ARG A 166 -21.82 3.82 -15.78
N LYS A 167 -22.15 3.20 -14.66
CA LYS A 167 -23.47 3.33 -14.03
C LYS A 167 -23.70 4.74 -13.50
N LEU A 168 -22.74 5.29 -12.76
CA LEU A 168 -22.84 6.65 -12.19
C LEU A 168 -22.91 7.74 -13.28
N LYS A 169 -22.25 7.49 -14.42
CA LYS A 169 -22.29 8.37 -15.59
C LYS A 169 -23.72 8.61 -16.10
N GLU A 170 -24.62 7.64 -15.99
CA GLU A 170 -26.02 7.77 -16.46
C GLU A 170 -26.82 8.83 -15.69
N THR A 171 -26.41 9.12 -14.46
CA THR A 171 -27.07 10.07 -13.55
C THR A 171 -26.14 11.21 -13.11
N ALA A 172 -25.03 11.42 -13.83
CA ALA A 172 -24.06 12.45 -13.49
C ALA A 172 -24.65 13.87 -13.62
N SER A 173 -24.21 14.76 -12.73
CA SER A 173 -24.77 16.10 -12.57
C SER A 173 -24.33 17.10 -13.65
N SER A 174 -23.23 16.82 -14.36
CA SER A 174 -22.65 17.70 -15.38
C SER A 174 -22.02 16.90 -16.52
N SER A 175 -21.84 17.55 -17.68
CA SER A 175 -21.14 16.95 -18.83
C SER A 175 -19.66 16.67 -18.52
N GLU A 176 -19.02 17.53 -17.72
CA GLU A 176 -17.65 17.32 -17.24
C GLU A 176 -17.55 16.03 -16.42
N ARG A 177 -18.46 15.82 -15.46
CA ARG A 177 -18.47 14.59 -14.66
C ARG A 177 -18.74 13.34 -15.49
N VAL A 178 -19.56 13.45 -16.54
CA VAL A 178 -19.78 12.36 -17.51
C VAL A 178 -18.46 11.98 -18.21
N GLU A 179 -17.67 12.96 -18.62
CA GLU A 179 -16.38 12.74 -19.28
C GLU A 179 -15.35 12.14 -18.32
N GLU A 180 -15.28 12.64 -17.08
CA GLU A 180 -14.43 12.09 -16.03
C GLU A 180 -14.74 10.62 -15.75
N LEU A 181 -16.01 10.29 -15.49
CA LEU A 181 -16.43 8.91 -15.18
C LEU A 181 -16.18 7.96 -16.36
N GLU A 182 -16.40 8.42 -17.59
CA GLU A 182 -16.05 7.66 -18.78
C GLU A 182 -14.53 7.43 -18.88
N GLN A 183 -13.72 8.44 -18.59
CA GLN A 183 -12.27 8.33 -18.61
C GLN A 183 -11.75 7.42 -17.49
N MET A 184 -12.31 7.51 -16.28
CA MET A 184 -12.04 6.58 -15.18
C MET A 184 -12.36 5.14 -15.59
N ALA A 185 -13.53 4.89 -16.19
CA ALA A 185 -13.91 3.56 -16.67
C ALA A 185 -12.95 3.01 -17.73
N LYS A 186 -12.43 3.87 -18.62
CA LYS A 186 -11.39 3.49 -19.60
C LYS A 186 -10.06 3.17 -18.92
N ASN A 187 -9.63 4.00 -17.97
CA ASN A 187 -8.40 3.78 -17.20
C ASN A 187 -8.47 2.44 -16.45
N LEU A 188 -9.55 2.18 -15.73
CA LEU A 188 -9.80 0.94 -14.99
C LEU A 188 -9.95 -0.30 -15.88
N GLY A 189 -10.35 -0.12 -17.15
CA GLY A 189 -10.31 -1.19 -18.15
C GLY A 189 -8.90 -1.60 -18.56
N LYS A 190 -7.88 -0.78 -18.25
CA LYS A 190 -6.48 -0.98 -18.61
C LYS A 190 -5.62 -1.29 -17.39
N VAL A 191 -5.57 -0.39 -16.41
CA VAL A 191 -4.74 -0.51 -15.21
C VAL A 191 -5.51 -1.14 -14.04
N PRO A 192 -4.83 -1.92 -13.19
CA PRO A 192 -3.38 -2.16 -13.16
C PRO A 192 -2.96 -3.44 -13.90
N TRP A 193 -3.81 -3.99 -14.78
CA TRP A 193 -3.48 -5.22 -15.51
C TRP A 193 -2.39 -5.01 -16.56
N GLU A 194 -2.59 -4.04 -17.44
CA GLU A 194 -1.60 -3.58 -18.41
C GLU A 194 -0.79 -2.40 -17.82
N PRO A 195 0.38 -2.06 -18.41
CA PRO A 195 1.15 -0.87 -18.02
C PRO A 195 0.34 0.43 -18.10
N ALA A 196 0.68 1.38 -17.23
CA ALA A 196 0.14 2.73 -17.30
C ALA A 196 0.77 3.53 -18.45
N GLU A 197 -0.04 4.28 -19.19
CA GLU A 197 0.40 5.12 -20.32
C GLU A 197 0.14 6.62 -20.09
N THR A 198 -0.66 6.94 -19.08
CA THR A 198 -0.97 8.30 -18.65
C THR A 198 -0.72 8.46 -17.15
N PHE A 199 -0.50 9.69 -16.69
CA PHE A 199 -0.31 10.01 -15.27
C PHE A 199 -1.51 9.54 -14.44
N TRP A 200 -2.72 9.78 -14.94
CA TRP A 200 -3.96 9.36 -14.28
C TRP A 200 -4.02 7.83 -14.11
N GLN A 201 -3.63 7.06 -15.14
CA GLN A 201 -3.54 5.60 -15.05
C GLN A 201 -2.46 5.16 -14.04
N GLY A 202 -1.33 5.85 -13.98
CA GLY A 202 -0.26 5.58 -13.02
C GLY A 202 -0.74 5.73 -11.57
N VAL A 203 -1.39 6.85 -11.23
CA VAL A 203 -1.94 7.10 -9.89
C VAL A 203 -3.00 6.05 -9.53
N GLN A 204 -3.92 5.76 -10.45
CA GLN A 204 -4.94 4.72 -10.25
C GLN A 204 -4.34 3.33 -10.02
N ALA A 205 -3.27 2.98 -10.73
CA ALA A 205 -2.57 1.71 -10.60
C ALA A 205 -1.86 1.56 -9.25
N ILE A 206 -1.17 2.61 -8.79
CA ILE A 206 -0.55 2.65 -7.46
C ILE A 206 -1.62 2.41 -6.39
N TRP A 207 -2.72 3.16 -6.45
CA TRP A 207 -3.76 3.08 -5.42
C TRP A 207 -4.42 1.70 -5.35
N LEU A 208 -4.86 1.13 -6.48
CA LEU A 208 -5.48 -0.21 -6.48
C LEU A 208 -4.52 -1.29 -5.97
N THR A 209 -3.23 -1.16 -6.31
CA THR A 209 -2.20 -2.08 -5.81
C THR A 209 -2.05 -1.95 -4.30
N HIS A 210 -1.92 -0.73 -3.80
CA HIS A 210 -1.71 -0.43 -2.39
C HIS A 210 -2.90 -0.88 -1.52
N MET A 211 -4.12 -0.53 -1.93
CA MET A 211 -5.33 -0.89 -1.20
C MET A 211 -5.55 -2.40 -1.14
N LEU A 212 -5.22 -3.14 -2.22
CA LEU A 212 -5.39 -4.60 -2.25
C LEU A 212 -4.42 -5.30 -1.31
N ILE A 213 -3.21 -4.77 -1.17
CA ILE A 213 -2.23 -5.28 -0.20
C ILE A 213 -2.74 -5.06 1.22
N MET A 214 -3.21 -3.85 1.54
CA MET A 214 -3.81 -3.56 2.86
C MET A 214 -5.04 -4.43 3.14
N ALA A 215 -5.88 -4.68 2.11
CA ALA A 215 -7.04 -5.54 2.23
C ALA A 215 -6.64 -7.01 2.48
N GLU A 216 -5.66 -7.57 1.75
CA GLU A 216 -5.22 -8.96 1.96
C GLU A 216 -4.62 -9.16 3.35
N GLU A 217 -3.84 -8.18 3.83
CA GLU A 217 -3.27 -8.23 5.18
C GLU A 217 -4.33 -8.07 6.29
N SER A 218 -5.58 -7.73 5.95
CA SER A 218 -6.68 -7.48 6.90
C SER A 218 -6.30 -6.47 7.99
N TYR A 219 -5.40 -5.55 7.64
CA TYR A 219 -4.78 -4.64 8.59
C TYR A 219 -4.33 -3.35 7.89
N PRO A 220 -5.14 -2.29 7.93
CA PRO A 220 -4.79 -1.03 7.28
C PRO A 220 -3.84 -0.21 8.17
N GLY A 221 -2.53 -0.40 8.01
CA GLY A 221 -1.52 0.55 8.49
C GLY A 221 -0.95 0.25 9.88
N PRO A 222 0.18 -0.45 9.94
CA PRO A 222 1.43 0.28 10.05
C PRO A 222 2.41 -0.10 8.95
N GLY A 223 2.78 0.89 8.14
CA GLY A 223 3.99 0.83 7.33
C GLY A 223 3.89 0.15 5.98
N THR A 224 2.71 -0.03 5.39
CA THR A 224 2.66 -0.18 3.93
C THR A 224 2.87 1.20 3.33
N SER A 225 3.97 1.42 2.62
CA SER A 225 4.35 2.75 2.11
C SER A 225 4.49 2.76 0.59
N PHE A 226 4.39 3.94 -0.01
CA PHE A 226 4.35 4.13 -1.47
C PHE A 226 5.73 4.12 -2.14
N GLY A 227 6.79 4.35 -1.36
CA GLY A 227 8.14 4.47 -1.90
C GLY A 227 8.36 5.81 -2.61
N ARG A 228 9.27 5.85 -3.60
CA ARG A 228 9.67 7.04 -4.37
C ARG A 228 8.67 7.37 -5.47
N THR A 229 7.45 7.71 -5.06
CA THR A 229 6.30 7.89 -5.97
C THR A 229 6.52 8.96 -7.02
N ASP A 230 7.26 10.03 -6.69
CA ASP A 230 7.61 11.05 -7.68
C ASP A 230 8.45 10.47 -8.82
N LEU A 231 9.39 9.57 -8.54
CA LEU A 231 10.16 8.88 -9.58
C LEU A 231 9.34 7.79 -10.29
N HIS A 232 8.52 7.04 -9.56
CA HIS A 232 7.66 6.00 -10.13
C HIS A 232 6.74 6.58 -11.22
N LEU A 233 6.20 7.78 -11.00
CA LEU A 233 5.25 8.45 -11.90
C LEU A 233 5.88 9.51 -12.80
N TRP A 234 7.15 9.89 -12.60
CA TRP A 234 7.77 11.03 -13.27
C TRP A 234 7.61 10.99 -14.80
N HIS A 235 7.89 9.85 -15.41
CA HIS A 235 7.81 9.68 -16.87
C HIS A 235 6.39 9.92 -17.41
N LEU A 236 5.35 9.55 -16.65
CA LEU A 236 3.94 9.76 -17.02
C LEU A 236 3.53 11.22 -16.80
N TYR A 237 3.92 11.79 -15.67
CA TYR A 237 3.64 13.20 -15.36
C TYR A 237 4.31 14.13 -16.38
N LYS A 238 5.61 13.93 -16.65
CA LYS A 238 6.36 14.75 -17.61
C LYS A 238 5.72 14.68 -18.99
N LYS A 239 5.36 13.49 -19.45
CA LYS A 239 4.67 13.30 -20.73
C LYS A 239 3.36 14.09 -20.78
N ASP A 240 2.45 13.84 -19.84
CA ASP A 240 1.08 14.33 -19.94
C ASP A 240 0.95 15.83 -19.59
N VAL A 241 1.74 16.32 -18.63
CA VAL A 241 1.61 17.68 -18.09
C VAL A 241 2.57 18.67 -18.76
N ILE A 242 3.78 18.24 -19.11
CA ILE A 242 4.86 19.13 -19.57
C ILE A 242 5.03 19.06 -21.09
N ASP A 243 5.25 17.85 -21.60
CA ASP A 243 5.64 17.62 -22.99
C ASP A 243 4.43 17.69 -23.94
N GLU A 244 3.40 16.87 -23.70
CA GLU A 244 2.22 16.75 -24.55
C GLU A 244 1.07 17.67 -24.10
N LYS A 245 1.05 18.06 -22.82
CA LYS A 245 0.01 18.92 -22.21
C LYS A 245 -1.41 18.39 -22.45
N THR A 246 -1.56 17.06 -22.38
CA THR A 246 -2.86 16.37 -22.48
C THR A 246 -3.72 16.63 -21.25
N ILE A 247 -3.11 16.95 -20.10
CA ILE A 247 -3.77 17.48 -18.91
C ILE A 247 -3.02 18.69 -18.37
N SER A 248 -3.72 19.56 -17.64
CA SER A 248 -3.10 20.70 -16.95
C SER A 248 -2.45 20.26 -15.64
N LYS A 249 -1.53 21.10 -15.11
CA LYS A 249 -0.97 20.90 -13.76
C LYS A 249 -2.06 20.89 -12.69
N GLU A 250 -3.06 21.78 -12.79
CA GLU A 250 -4.17 21.83 -11.83
C GLU A 250 -5.00 20.54 -11.85
N PHE A 251 -5.31 20.01 -13.05
CA PHE A 251 -6.02 18.72 -13.12
C PHE A 251 -5.18 17.55 -12.59
N ALA A 252 -3.84 17.59 -12.78
CA ALA A 252 -2.95 16.62 -12.16
C ALA A 252 -2.96 16.74 -10.62
N LYS A 253 -3.08 17.96 -10.07
CA LYS A 253 -3.27 18.18 -8.63
C LYS A 253 -4.63 17.66 -8.15
N ASP A 254 -5.70 17.79 -8.92
CA ASP A 254 -7.01 17.22 -8.57
C ASP A 254 -6.98 15.68 -8.50
N ILE A 255 -6.28 15.04 -9.43
CA ILE A 255 -6.04 13.58 -9.40
C ILE A 255 -5.27 13.19 -8.14
N LEU A 256 -4.21 13.94 -7.80
CA LEU A 256 -3.44 13.72 -6.57
C LEU A 256 -4.30 14.02 -5.33
N GLY A 257 -5.14 15.04 -5.33
CA GLY A 257 -6.07 15.35 -4.23
C GLY A 257 -7.02 14.19 -3.95
N SER A 258 -7.57 13.57 -5.00
CA SER A 258 -8.34 12.33 -4.88
C SER A 258 -7.50 11.22 -4.23
N PHE A 259 -6.27 11.02 -4.69
CA PHE A 259 -5.33 10.05 -4.09
C PHE A 259 -5.07 10.29 -2.60
N TRP A 260 -4.84 11.54 -2.18
CA TRP A 260 -4.67 11.91 -0.78
C TRP A 260 -5.91 11.60 0.04
N PHE A 261 -7.10 11.96 -0.45
CA PHE A 261 -8.36 11.65 0.20
C PHE A 261 -8.51 10.13 0.42
N HIS A 262 -8.27 9.34 -0.63
CA HIS A 262 -8.33 7.88 -0.62
C HIS A 262 -7.43 7.25 0.45
N CYS A 263 -6.18 7.71 0.57
CA CYS A 263 -5.24 7.23 1.59
C CYS A 263 -5.78 7.40 3.03
N ASN A 264 -6.64 8.39 3.28
CA ASN A 264 -7.23 8.63 4.60
C ASN A 264 -8.52 7.84 4.85
N THR A 265 -9.12 7.24 3.82
CA THR A 265 -10.27 6.32 3.99
C THR A 265 -9.87 4.91 4.41
N ALA A 266 -8.58 4.59 4.35
CA ALA A 266 -8.03 3.30 4.76
C ALA A 266 -8.30 2.98 6.24
N TYR A 267 -8.69 3.94 7.08
CA TYR A 267 -8.73 3.77 8.54
C TYR A 267 -10.10 3.45 9.14
N ASP A 268 -11.15 3.32 8.33
CA ASP A 268 -12.51 3.08 8.80
C ASP A 268 -12.65 1.85 9.72
N ALA A 269 -11.79 0.82 9.60
CA ALA A 269 -11.82 -0.36 10.45
C ALA A 269 -11.15 -0.20 11.83
N GLN A 270 -10.30 0.82 12.02
CA GLN A 270 -9.49 0.99 13.24
C GLN A 270 -10.07 1.99 14.25
N ILE A 271 -11.06 2.80 13.85
CA ILE A 271 -11.71 3.83 14.68
C ILE A 271 -12.37 3.24 15.95
N MET A 272 -12.55 1.92 16.04
CA MET A 272 -13.21 1.24 17.16
C MET A 272 -12.25 0.59 18.19
N VAL A 273 -10.92 0.76 18.08
CA VAL A 273 -9.93 0.12 18.97
C VAL A 273 -9.42 1.07 20.06
N GLY A 274 -10.30 1.45 20.98
CA GLY A 274 -9.94 2.20 22.20
C GLY A 274 -9.79 3.72 21.99
N LYS A 275 -9.17 4.40 22.96
CA LYS A 275 -8.88 5.85 22.88
C LYS A 275 -7.61 6.10 22.06
N GLN A 276 -7.59 5.71 20.80
CA GLN A 276 -6.58 6.20 19.87
C GLN A 276 -7.03 7.58 19.41
N GLY A 277 -6.19 8.60 19.59
CA GLY A 277 -6.53 9.95 19.15
C GLY A 277 -6.75 9.98 17.64
N ILE A 278 -7.52 10.95 17.16
CA ILE A 278 -7.70 11.31 15.74
C ILE A 278 -6.36 11.59 15.00
N THR A 279 -5.21 11.51 15.68
CA THR A 279 -3.89 11.96 15.24
C THR A 279 -2.84 10.86 15.05
N SER A 280 -3.16 9.58 15.22
CA SER A 280 -2.19 8.51 14.94
C SER A 280 -2.16 8.21 13.44
N ALA A 281 -1.23 8.84 12.72
CA ALA A 281 -0.87 8.42 11.36
C ALA A 281 -0.39 6.95 11.40
N PHE A 282 -0.74 6.18 10.39
CA PHE A 282 -0.50 4.74 10.34
C PHE A 282 0.54 4.35 9.29
N GLY A 283 1.36 5.32 8.87
CA GLY A 283 2.62 5.08 8.19
C GLY A 283 2.48 4.73 6.71
N GLN A 284 1.50 5.33 6.04
CA GLN A 284 1.46 5.38 4.58
C GLN A 284 2.41 6.48 4.09
N LEU A 285 3.72 6.19 4.04
CA LEU A 285 4.71 7.18 3.63
C LEU A 285 4.84 7.27 2.11
N MET A 286 5.04 8.49 1.63
CA MET A 286 5.45 8.77 0.26
C MET A 286 6.83 9.43 0.27
N THR A 287 7.83 8.75 -0.27
CA THR A 287 9.18 9.30 -0.42
C THR A 287 9.26 10.18 -1.66
N LEU A 288 9.89 11.33 -1.53
CA LEU A 288 10.07 12.33 -2.58
C LEU A 288 11.53 12.79 -2.61
N SER A 289 12.00 13.29 -3.76
CA SER A 289 13.35 13.85 -3.93
C SER A 289 14.45 12.79 -3.72
N GLY A 290 15.67 13.24 -3.39
CA GLY A 290 16.85 12.43 -3.12
C GLY A 290 17.81 12.40 -4.29
N CYS A 291 18.97 11.82 -4.08
CA CYS A 291 19.98 11.67 -5.11
C CYS A 291 19.81 10.40 -5.95
N GLY A 292 20.42 10.42 -7.13
CA GLY A 292 20.56 9.31 -8.05
C GLY A 292 21.86 8.52 -7.82
N PRO A 293 22.14 7.50 -8.67
CA PRO A 293 23.29 6.62 -8.52
C PRO A 293 24.65 7.34 -8.56
N ASN A 294 24.73 8.53 -9.15
CA ASN A 294 25.96 9.32 -9.23
C ASN A 294 25.94 10.55 -8.31
N GLY A 295 24.98 10.64 -7.38
CA GLY A 295 24.81 11.77 -6.48
C GLY A 295 24.16 13.00 -7.12
N GLU A 296 23.63 12.87 -8.33
CA GLU A 296 22.81 13.89 -8.99
C GLU A 296 21.49 14.07 -8.24
N ASP A 297 20.95 15.29 -8.19
CA ASP A 297 19.63 15.54 -7.63
C ASP A 297 18.53 14.96 -8.54
N LEU A 298 17.54 14.29 -7.93
CA LEU A 298 16.38 13.75 -8.64
C LEU A 298 15.08 14.51 -8.31
N THR A 299 15.16 15.66 -7.65
CA THR A 299 14.02 16.56 -7.46
C THR A 299 13.47 16.97 -8.83
N ASN A 300 12.16 16.84 -9.01
CA ASN A 300 11.50 17.11 -10.30
C ASN A 300 10.19 17.89 -10.11
N GLU A 301 9.53 18.25 -11.21
CA GLU A 301 8.29 19.05 -11.15
C GLU A 301 7.11 18.29 -10.51
N LEU A 302 7.11 16.96 -10.55
CA LEU A 302 6.13 16.17 -9.78
C LEU A 302 6.43 16.26 -8.28
N THR A 303 7.70 16.26 -7.86
CA THR A 303 8.07 16.53 -6.46
C THR A 303 7.46 17.83 -5.96
N TYR A 304 7.60 18.93 -6.71
CA TYR A 304 7.03 20.23 -6.33
C TYR A 304 5.51 20.23 -6.36
N THR A 305 4.90 19.63 -7.38
CA THR A 305 3.43 19.52 -7.50
C THR A 305 2.85 18.74 -6.33
N THR A 306 3.50 17.66 -5.90
CA THR A 306 3.10 16.90 -4.73
C THR A 306 3.20 17.73 -3.45
N LEU A 307 4.26 18.52 -3.27
CA LEU A 307 4.38 19.41 -2.10
C LEU A 307 3.30 20.49 -2.06
N GLU A 308 2.89 21.02 -3.22
CA GLU A 308 1.75 21.94 -3.34
C GLU A 308 0.45 21.29 -2.89
N VAL A 309 0.15 20.07 -3.35
CA VAL A 309 -1.04 19.31 -2.92
C VAL A 309 -1.02 19.06 -1.41
N VAL A 310 0.14 18.70 -0.85
CA VAL A 310 0.29 18.48 0.59
C VAL A 310 0.02 19.76 1.39
N ASP A 311 0.52 20.91 0.94
CA ASP A 311 0.27 22.20 1.62
C ASP A 311 -1.21 22.60 1.54
N GLU A 312 -1.85 22.40 0.38
CA GLU A 312 -3.28 22.70 0.14
C GLU A 312 -4.22 21.83 0.98
N TRP A 313 -3.88 20.56 1.19
CA TRP A 313 -4.69 19.63 1.96
C TRP A 313 -4.37 19.60 3.45
N SER A 314 -3.37 20.36 3.91
CA SER A 314 -3.00 20.43 5.33
C SER A 314 -4.20 20.86 6.19
N PRO A 315 -4.48 20.19 7.34
CA PRO A 315 -3.64 19.22 8.04
C PRO A 315 -4.03 17.74 7.81
N ILE A 316 -4.32 17.32 6.56
CA ILE A 316 -4.57 15.91 6.24
C ILE A 316 -3.39 15.02 6.67
N LEU A 317 -3.68 13.79 7.14
CA LEU A 317 -2.66 12.95 7.78
C LEU A 317 -1.83 12.15 6.78
N GLU A 318 -2.47 11.57 5.75
CA GLU A 318 -1.87 10.59 4.86
C GLU A 318 -2.05 10.93 3.37
N PRO A 319 -1.20 10.40 2.48
CA PRO A 319 0.11 9.85 2.81
C PRO A 319 1.03 10.93 3.40
N LYS A 320 1.79 10.57 4.44
CA LYS A 320 2.76 11.50 5.01
C LYS A 320 4.00 11.58 4.10
N PRO A 321 4.43 12.78 3.66
CA PRO A 321 5.62 12.88 2.82
C PRO A 321 6.89 12.60 3.63
N ASN A 322 7.84 11.90 3.02
CA ASN A 322 9.24 11.80 3.43
C ASN A 322 10.09 12.46 2.35
N ILE A 323 10.73 13.57 2.69
CA ILE A 323 11.55 14.34 1.75
C ILE A 323 13.01 13.98 1.97
N ARG A 324 13.62 13.42 0.92
CA ARG A 324 15.05 13.12 0.89
C ARG A 324 15.84 14.36 0.49
N LEU A 325 16.83 14.70 1.32
CA LEU A 325 17.75 15.81 1.12
C LEU A 325 19.18 15.31 1.05
N HIS A 326 20.00 16.02 0.29
CA HIS A 326 21.43 15.78 0.14
C HIS A 326 22.16 17.11 -0.06
N ARG A 327 23.50 17.09 -0.04
CA ARG A 327 24.34 18.29 -0.20
C ARG A 327 24.07 19.12 -1.44
N ASN A 328 23.57 18.50 -2.50
CA ASN A 328 23.28 19.15 -3.78
C ASN A 328 21.78 19.40 -3.99
N SER A 329 20.94 19.23 -2.96
CA SER A 329 19.50 19.49 -3.09
C SER A 329 19.24 20.95 -3.52
N PRO A 330 18.28 21.21 -4.42
CA PRO A 330 18.07 22.54 -4.97
C PRO A 330 17.63 23.55 -3.92
N GLU A 331 18.13 24.78 -4.00
CA GLU A 331 17.72 25.88 -3.11
C GLU A 331 16.21 26.12 -3.13
N LYS A 332 15.56 25.97 -4.29
CA LYS A 332 14.09 26.02 -4.43
C LYS A 332 13.40 25.02 -3.50
N LEU A 333 13.87 23.78 -3.45
CA LEU A 333 13.29 22.74 -2.57
C LEU A 333 13.50 23.10 -1.10
N LEU A 334 14.72 23.52 -0.73
CA LEU A 334 15.03 23.92 0.64
C LEU A 334 14.14 25.08 1.12
N ASN A 335 13.92 26.09 0.28
CA ASN A 335 13.07 27.23 0.59
C ASN A 335 11.60 26.82 0.81
N ILE A 336 11.06 25.93 -0.03
CA ILE A 336 9.69 25.39 0.12
C ILE A 336 9.56 24.64 1.44
N ILE A 337 10.53 23.76 1.76
CA ILE A 337 10.54 22.99 3.01
C ILE A 337 10.57 23.91 4.23
N VAL A 338 11.44 24.92 4.22
CA VAL A 338 11.53 25.89 5.33
C VAL A 338 10.23 26.67 5.51
N ASP A 339 9.62 27.12 4.41
CA ASP A 339 8.33 27.83 4.46
C ASP A 339 7.22 26.95 5.07
N MET A 340 7.04 25.73 4.56
CA MET A 340 6.03 24.79 5.06
C MET A 340 6.24 24.47 6.55
N VAL A 341 7.48 24.21 6.99
CA VAL A 341 7.80 23.96 8.40
C VAL A 341 7.45 25.17 9.26
N SER A 342 7.80 26.38 8.81
CA SER A 342 7.59 27.63 9.58
C SER A 342 6.12 27.93 9.89
N ARG A 343 5.19 27.43 9.05
CA ARG A 343 3.74 27.63 9.20
C ARG A 343 3.01 26.43 9.81
N SER A 344 3.65 25.26 9.88
CA SER A 344 3.01 24.01 10.28
C SER A 344 2.70 23.91 11.78
N GLN A 345 1.57 23.29 12.11
CA GLN A 345 1.26 22.83 13.48
C GLN A 345 1.53 21.32 13.56
N GLY A 346 2.77 20.95 13.90
CA GLY A 346 3.22 19.56 13.93
C GLY A 346 4.31 19.28 12.89
N ALA A 347 4.38 18.04 12.41
CA ALA A 347 5.33 17.64 11.37
C ALA A 347 4.60 17.48 10.03
N PRO A 348 4.69 18.45 9.09
CA PRO A 348 3.99 18.38 7.79
C PRO A 348 4.57 17.28 6.90
N PHE A 349 5.81 16.88 7.14
CA PHE A 349 6.53 15.80 6.48
C PHE A 349 7.66 15.31 7.37
N LEU A 350 8.35 14.27 6.92
CA LEU A 350 9.59 13.76 7.47
C LEU A 350 10.76 14.16 6.56
N ILE A 351 11.96 14.30 7.14
CA ILE A 351 13.16 14.66 6.40
C ILE A 351 14.20 13.56 6.61
N ASN A 352 14.76 13.07 5.51
CA ASN A 352 15.90 12.16 5.51
C ASN A 352 17.11 12.80 4.84
N PHE A 353 18.31 12.48 5.33
CA PHE A 353 19.57 12.98 4.79
C PHE A 353 20.32 11.83 4.12
N ASP A 354 20.40 11.87 2.80
CA ASP A 354 20.87 10.77 1.96
C ASP A 354 22.26 10.29 2.33
N GLU A 355 23.22 11.16 2.64
CA GLU A 355 24.58 10.73 2.96
C GLU A 355 24.65 9.81 4.18
N ARG A 356 23.73 10.00 5.15
CA ARG A 356 23.66 9.17 6.35
C ARG A 356 22.78 7.95 6.14
N SER A 357 21.63 8.12 5.50
CA SER A 357 20.72 7.02 5.20
C SER A 357 21.38 5.98 4.29
N ILE A 358 22.00 6.40 3.19
CA ILE A 358 22.70 5.51 2.24
C ILE A 358 23.87 4.80 2.92
N ALA A 359 24.67 5.50 3.73
CA ALA A 359 25.76 4.88 4.49
C ALA A 359 25.24 3.81 5.47
N GLY A 360 24.09 4.05 6.11
CA GLY A 360 23.40 3.06 6.93
C GLY A 360 22.97 1.83 6.13
N MET A 361 22.29 2.03 4.99
CA MET A 361 21.86 0.93 4.11
C MET A 361 23.03 0.06 3.65
N ILE A 362 24.16 0.69 3.26
CA ILE A 362 25.38 -0.05 2.86
C ILE A 362 25.95 -0.84 4.04
N THR A 363 25.92 -0.28 5.25
CA THR A 363 26.38 -0.96 6.47
C THR A 363 25.54 -2.22 6.76
N GLU A 364 24.24 -2.17 6.47
CA GLU A 364 23.32 -3.31 6.59
C GLU A 364 23.42 -4.32 5.42
N GLY A 365 24.35 -4.09 4.48
CA GLY A 365 24.67 -5.04 3.42
C GLY A 365 23.96 -4.80 2.08
N ILE A 366 23.27 -3.66 1.91
CA ILE A 366 22.72 -3.26 0.62
C ILE A 366 23.86 -2.82 -0.31
N SER A 367 23.77 -3.21 -1.59
CA SER A 367 24.80 -2.85 -2.59
C SER A 367 24.91 -1.32 -2.71
N PRO A 368 26.12 -0.73 -2.73
CA PRO A 368 26.30 0.71 -2.93
C PRO A 368 25.62 1.26 -4.19
N GLU A 369 25.55 0.44 -5.24
CA GLU A 369 24.95 0.74 -6.54
C GLU A 369 23.41 0.81 -6.49
N GLU A 370 22.79 0.23 -5.46
CA GLU A 370 21.34 0.16 -5.28
C GLU A 370 20.87 1.04 -4.11
N ALA A 371 21.74 1.28 -3.13
CA ALA A 371 21.40 1.96 -1.88
C ALA A 371 20.86 3.39 -2.08
N TRP A 372 21.20 4.06 -3.20
CA TRP A 372 20.64 5.39 -3.54
C TRP A 372 19.13 5.36 -3.76
N ASP A 373 18.55 4.20 -4.11
CA ASP A 373 17.13 4.04 -4.40
C ASP A 373 16.30 3.62 -3.17
N TYR A 374 16.86 3.76 -1.98
CA TYR A 374 16.11 3.54 -0.74
C TYR A 374 14.90 4.48 -0.61
N ALA A 375 13.92 4.04 0.16
CA ALA A 375 12.79 4.86 0.56
C ALA A 375 12.49 4.66 2.05
N CYS A 376 11.56 5.46 2.55
CA CYS A 376 11.11 5.36 3.93
C CYS A 376 9.83 4.52 4.02
N VAL A 377 9.77 3.63 5.00
CA VAL A 377 8.62 2.77 5.29
C VAL A 377 8.12 3.01 6.70
N GLY A 378 6.81 3.12 6.90
CA GLY A 378 6.23 3.31 8.23
C GLY A 378 6.47 4.69 8.83
N CYS A 379 7.54 4.86 9.59
CA CYS A 379 7.89 6.10 10.26
C CYS A 379 9.19 6.68 9.69
N LEU A 380 10.35 6.17 10.09
CA LEU A 380 11.68 6.70 9.70
C LEU A 380 12.60 5.59 9.19
N GLU A 381 12.07 4.39 9.02
CA GLU A 381 12.85 3.22 8.67
C GLU A 381 13.19 3.26 7.18
N ASN A 382 14.49 3.32 6.88
CA ASN A 382 14.97 3.27 5.50
C ASN A 382 15.03 1.81 5.05
N THR A 383 14.47 1.54 3.87
CA THR A 383 14.36 0.19 3.31
C THR A 383 14.49 0.24 1.79
N MET A 384 14.72 -0.93 1.18
CA MET A 384 14.66 -1.07 -0.27
C MET A 384 13.22 -1.32 -0.74
N GLN A 385 12.93 -0.89 -1.96
CA GLN A 385 11.58 -0.90 -2.51
C GLN A 385 11.33 -2.21 -3.27
N GLY A 386 10.22 -2.89 -2.99
CA GLY A 386 9.79 -4.08 -3.73
C GLY A 386 10.55 -5.37 -3.44
N ASN A 387 11.62 -5.33 -2.65
CA ASN A 387 12.50 -6.47 -2.39
C ASN A 387 12.90 -6.66 -0.91
N ASP A 388 12.33 -5.87 0.00
CA ASP A 388 12.64 -5.92 1.44
C ASP A 388 11.38 -6.22 2.28
N ARG A 389 11.55 -7.05 3.32
CA ARG A 389 10.56 -7.34 4.36
C ARG A 389 11.24 -7.55 5.71
N SER A 390 12.05 -6.58 6.13
CA SER A 390 12.87 -6.66 7.34
C SER A 390 12.11 -6.56 8.67
N GLY A 391 10.84 -6.15 8.66
CA GLY A 391 9.97 -6.19 9.86
C GLY A 391 10.48 -5.32 11.01
N THR A 392 10.72 -4.05 10.73
CA THR A 392 11.52 -3.10 11.54
C THR A 392 10.97 -2.79 12.94
N VAL A 393 9.70 -3.12 13.21
CA VAL A 393 9.02 -2.85 14.49
C VAL A 393 8.59 -4.11 15.24
N ASN A 394 9.13 -5.26 14.86
CA ASN A 394 8.75 -6.54 15.48
C ASN A 394 9.18 -6.65 16.96
N CYS A 395 10.21 -5.92 17.37
CA CYS A 395 10.73 -5.94 18.74
C CYS A 395 11.02 -4.52 19.20
N ASN A 396 10.28 -4.02 20.20
CA ASN A 396 10.55 -2.72 20.83
C ASN A 396 11.03 -2.96 22.27
N PRO A 397 12.34 -3.22 22.48
CA PRO A 397 12.88 -3.48 23.81
C PRO A 397 12.91 -2.19 24.64
N ASN A 398 12.57 -2.30 25.92
CA ASN A 398 12.79 -1.21 26.87
C ASN A 398 14.24 -1.26 27.39
N LEU A 399 15.12 -0.43 26.83
CA LEU A 399 16.53 -0.40 27.23
C LEU A 399 16.71 -0.02 28.70
N THR A 400 15.85 0.84 29.27
CA THR A 400 15.93 1.22 30.68
C THR A 400 15.68 0.05 31.63
N LYS A 401 14.99 -1.01 31.16
CA LYS A 401 14.76 -2.22 31.95
C LYS A 401 16.05 -2.97 32.28
N SER A 402 17.12 -2.77 31.51
CA SER A 402 18.44 -3.36 31.81
C SER A 402 19.14 -2.73 33.01
N ILE A 403 18.66 -1.57 33.49
CA ILE A 403 19.23 -0.84 34.63
C ILE A 403 18.58 -1.28 35.96
N GLU A 404 17.32 -1.74 35.93
CA GLU A 404 16.61 -2.32 37.09
C GLU A 404 17.15 -3.71 37.43
#